data_AF-A0A2M7BAD8-F1
#
_entry.id   AF-A0A2M7BAD8-F1
#
_cell.length_a   1.000
_cell.length_b   1.000
_cell.length_c   1.000
_cell.angle_alpha   90.00
_cell.angle_beta   90.00
_cell.angle_gamma   90.00
#
_symmetry.space_group_name_H-M   'P 1'
#
loop_
_entity.id
_entity.type
_entity.pdbx_description
1 polymer ?
#
loop_
_entity_poly.entity_id
_entity_poly.type
_entity_poly.pdbx_seq_one_letter_code
_entity_poly.pdbx_strand_id
1 'polypeptide(L)' 'MNTAKEEVRKILDQIPDDVSYEDIQYHIYVREKIERGLKDIEEGHLFSQEEVEERMSRWLGK' A
#
# COMPACT_ATOMS: atom_id res chain seq x y z
N MET A 1 3.53 -13.87 -11.41
CA MET A 1 2.84 -12.67 -10.90
C MET A 1 1.36 -12.91 -11.06
N ASN A 2 0.58 -12.84 -9.99
CA ASN A 2 -0.87 -13.01 -10.09
C ASN A 2 -1.47 -11.73 -10.69
N THR A 3 -2.56 -11.87 -11.43
CA THR A 3 -3.33 -10.73 -11.91
C THR A 3 -3.99 -10.00 -10.75
N ALA A 4 -4.32 -8.72 -10.93
CA ALA A 4 -5.08 -7.95 -9.93
C ALA A 4 -6.39 -8.67 -9.53
N LYS A 5 -7.05 -9.33 -10.50
CA LYS A 5 -8.27 -10.11 -10.25
C LYS A 5 -8.03 -11.32 -9.34
N GLU A 6 -6.92 -12.04 -9.53
CA GLU A 6 -6.57 -13.19 -8.70
C GLU A 6 -6.20 -12.78 -7.28
N GLU A 7 -5.49 -11.66 -7.12
CA GLU A 7 -5.18 -11.14 -5.78
C GLU A 7 -6.43 -10.65 -5.05
N VAL A 8 -7.35 -9.97 -5.74
CA VAL A 8 -8.64 -9.58 -5.15
C VAL A 8 -9.44 -10.81 -4.71
N ARG A 9 -9.48 -11.89 -5.51
CA ARG A 9 -10.16 -13.13 -5.11
C ARG A 9 -9.57 -13.71 -3.82
N LYS A 10 -8.25 -13.77 -3.70
CA LYS A 10 -7.60 -14.26 -2.47
C LYS A 10 -7.91 -13.40 -1.25
N ILE A 11 -8.00 -12.08 -1.43
CA ILE A 11 -8.43 -11.18 -0.35
C ILE A 11 -9.86 -11.55 0.08
N LEU A 12 -10.78 -11.70 -0.89
CA LEU A 12 -12.17 -12.06 -0.62
C LEU A 12 -12.29 -13.44 0.07
N ASP A 13 -11.43 -14.40 -0.26
CA ASP A 13 -11.41 -15.73 0.38
C ASP A 13 -10.93 -15.70 1.85
N GLN A 14 -10.31 -14.61 2.31
CA GLN A 14 -9.68 -14.50 3.63
C GLN A 14 -10.43 -13.60 4.62
N ILE A 15 -11.29 -12.71 4.12
CA ILE A 15 -12.04 -11.77 4.96
C ILE A 15 -13.40 -12.36 5.39
N PRO A 16 -13.97 -11.93 6.53
CA PRO A 16 -15.29 -12.38 6.98
C PRO A 16 -16.42 -12.02 6.01
N ASP A 17 -17.54 -12.75 6.06
CA ASP A 17 -18.72 -12.49 5.20
C ASP A 17 -19.48 -11.21 5.59
N ASP A 18 -19.30 -10.70 6.81
CA ASP A 18 -20.00 -9.53 7.36
C ASP A 18 -19.26 -8.20 7.16
N VAL A 19 -18.16 -8.21 6.41
CA VAL A 19 -17.39 -7.01 6.08
C VAL A 19 -18.17 -6.04 5.18
N SER A 20 -17.94 -4.75 5.39
CA SER A 20 -18.52 -3.70 4.56
C SER A 20 -17.78 -3.55 3.22
N TYR A 21 -18.37 -2.81 2.28
CA TYR A 21 -17.67 -2.42 1.05
C TYR A 21 -16.41 -1.58 1.33
N GLU A 22 -16.42 -0.79 2.40
CA GLU A 22 -15.28 0.06 2.80
C GLU A 22 -14.11 -0.81 3.28
N ASP A 23 -14.39 -1.90 4.01
CA ASP A 23 -13.38 -2.86 4.45
C ASP A 23 -12.73 -3.57 3.25
N ILE A 24 -13.54 -4.03 2.29
CA ILE A 24 -13.04 -4.66 1.06
C ILE A 24 -12.12 -3.69 0.31
N GLN A 25 -12.56 -2.43 0.14
CA GLN A 25 -11.75 -1.39 -0.51
C GLN A 25 -10.44 -1.13 0.24
N TYR A 26 -10.49 -1.06 1.57
CA TYR A 26 -9.31 -0.88 2.41
C TYR A 26 -8.30 -2.01 2.21
N HIS A 27 -8.74 -3.27 2.23
CA HIS A 27 -7.86 -4.42 2.00
C HIS A 27 -7.18 -4.37 0.63
N ILE A 28 -7.93 -4.02 -0.43
CA ILE A 28 -7.37 -3.85 -1.78
C ILE A 28 -6.34 -2.72 -1.80
N TYR A 29 -6.69 -1.57 -1.23
CA TYR A 29 -5.81 -0.40 -1.19
C TYR A 29 -4.49 -0.69 -0.46
N VAL A 30 -4.55 -1.29 0.73
CA VAL A 30 -3.34 -1.64 1.49
C VAL A 30 -2.47 -2.62 0.73
N ARG A 31 -3.07 -3.65 0.12
CA ARG A 31 -2.33 -4.62 -0.71
C ARG A 31 -1.59 -3.92 -1.85
N GLU A 32 -2.26 -3.02 -2.57
CA GLU A 32 -1.64 -2.24 -3.65
C GLU A 32 -0.48 -1.37 -3.15
N LYS A 33 -0.63 -0.72 -1.98
CA LYS A 33 0.45 0.10 -1.40
C LYS A 33 1.67 -0.72 -1.01
N ILE A 34 1.48 -1.93 -0.49
CA ILE A 34 2.58 -2.84 -0.16
C ILE A 34 3.30 -3.27 -1.44
N GLU A 35 2.58 -3.75 -2.45
CA GLU A 35 3.18 -4.20 -3.72
C GLU A 35 3.96 -3.06 -4.40
N ARG A 36 3.42 -1.85 -4.37
CA ARG A 36 4.14 -0.66 -4.87
C ARG A 36 5.40 -0.38 -4.06
N GLY A 37 5.35 -0.46 -2.73
CA GLY A 37 6.53 -0.26 -1.88
C GLY A 37 7.61 -1.31 -2.10
N LEU A 38 7.22 -2.58 -2.32
CA LEU A 38 8.17 -3.64 -2.69
C LEU A 38 8.83 -3.36 -4.03
N LYS A 39 8.06 -2.91 -5.02
CA LYS A 39 8.59 -2.48 -6.31
C LYS A 39 9.53 -1.28 -6.18
N ASP A 40 9.20 -0.29 -5.35
CA ASP A 40 10.06 0.86 -5.09
C ASP A 40 11.40 0.43 -4.47
N ILE A 41 11.42 -0.60 -3.61
CA ILE A 41 12.66 -1.20 -3.09
C ILE A 41 13.49 -1.83 -4.22
N GLU A 42 12.86 -2.64 -5.08
CA GLU A 42 13.53 -3.31 -6.20
C GLU A 42 14.13 -2.31 -7.21
N GLU A 43 13.41 -1.21 -7.46
CA GLU A 43 13.83 -0.15 -8.38
C GLU A 43 14.78 0.88 -7.72
N GLY A 44 15.04 0.75 -6.41
CA GLY A 44 15.91 1.67 -5.67
C GLY A 44 15.30 3.04 -5.41
N HIS A 45 13.97 3.18 -5.52
CA HIS A 45 13.21 4.38 -5.18
C HIS A 45 13.08 4.55 -3.66
N LEU A 46 14.21 4.67 -2.99
CA LEU A 46 14.30 4.81 -1.54
C LEU A 46 14.70 6.23 -1.16
N PHE A 47 14.32 6.63 0.05
CA PHE A 47 14.77 7.87 0.67
C PHE A 47 15.50 7.51 1.96
N SER A 48 16.60 8.20 2.23
CA SER A 48 17.21 8.27 3.54
C SER A 48 16.32 9.05 4.52
N GLN A 49 16.60 8.91 5.81
CA GLN A 49 15.91 9.66 6.86
C GLN A 49 15.98 11.18 6.64
N GLU A 50 17.16 11.69 6.26
CA GLU A 50 17.39 13.12 6.03
C GLU A 50 16.55 13.65 4.84
N GLU A 51 16.49 12.90 3.74
CA GLU A 51 15.68 13.27 2.56
C GLU A 51 14.17 13.29 2.90
N VAL A 52 13.70 12.37 3.75
CA VAL A 52 12.31 12.37 4.21
C VAL A 52 12.03 13.60 5.09
N GLU A 53 12.90 13.91 6.05
CA GLU A 53 12.75 15.07 6.93
C GLU A 53 12.73 16.39 6.14
N GLU A 54 13.66 16.56 5.20
CA GLU A 54 13.70 17.73 4.33
C GLU A 54 12.41 17.87 3.52
N ARG A 55 11.93 16.77 2.92
CA ARG A 55 10.69 16.77 2.14
C ARG A 55 9.48 17.14 2.99
N MET A 56 9.39 16.59 4.20
CA MET A 56 8.25 16.78 5.10
C MET A 56 8.23 18.17 5.75
N SER A 57 9.37 18.86 5.83
CA SER A 57 9.50 20.22 6.40
C SER A 57 8.53 21.24 5.79
N ARG A 58 8.10 21.04 4.54
CA ARG A 58 7.12 21.88 3.84
C ARG A 58 5.72 21.87 4.44
N TRP A 59 5.36 20.82 5.15
CA TRP A 59 4.03 20.63 5.74
C TRP A 59 4.03 20.62 7.26
N LEU A 60 5.15 20.25 7.89
CA LEU A 60 5.20 20.04 9.34
C LEU A 60 5.28 21.34 10.16
N GLY A 61 5.41 22.51 9.53
CA GLY A 61 5.58 23.77 10.26
C GLY A 61 6.83 23.76 11.15
N LYS A 62 7.11 24.88 11.82
CA LYS A 62 8.07 24.91 12.94
C LYS A 62 7.31 24.79 14.25
#